data_AF-A0A1L3ZSA1-F1
#
_entry.id   AF-A0A1L3ZSA1-F1
#
_cell.length_a   1.000
_cell.length_b   1.000
_cell.length_c   1.000
_cell.angle_alpha   90.00
_cell.angle_beta   90.00
_cell.angle_gamma   90.00
#
_symmetry.space_group_name_H-M   'P 1'
#
loop_
_entity.id
_entity.type
_entity.pdbx_description
1 polymer ?
#
loop_
_entity_poly.entity_id
_entity_poly.type
_entity_poly.pdbx_seq_one_letter_code
_entity_poly.pdbx_strand_id
1 'polypeptide(L)'
;MNMGPKVASVFLQRSLNALNRQGRDYADLTVDGNVGPATCAALKAFITKRGDTGESVVLKALNCLQGARYIELVRTAEQYSTTVAAG
;
A
#
# COMPACT_ATOMS: atom_id res chain seq x y z
N MET A 1 7.30 13.60 4.81
CA MET A 1 6.44 12.53 4.27
C MET A 1 5.00 12.81 4.69
N ASN A 2 4.12 13.24 3.78
CA ASN A 2 2.77 13.80 4.09
C ASN A 2 1.66 13.13 3.25
N MET A 3 1.56 11.80 3.22
CA MET A 3 0.50 11.11 2.43
C MET A 3 -0.80 10.84 3.19
N GLY A 4 -0.92 11.27 4.45
CA GLY A 4 -2.06 10.94 5.30
C GLY A 4 -2.05 9.46 5.73
N PRO A 5 -2.23 9.15 7.03
CA PRO A 5 -2.15 7.76 7.53
C PRO A 5 -3.03 6.77 6.77
N LYS A 6 -4.22 7.20 6.35
CA LYS A 6 -5.23 6.36 5.67
C LYS A 6 -4.76 5.82 4.31
N VAL A 7 -4.00 6.58 3.54
CA VAL A 7 -3.49 6.13 2.21
C VAL A 7 -2.45 5.03 2.39
N ALA A 8 -1.55 5.21 3.36
CA ALA A 8 -0.54 4.20 3.69
C ALA A 8 -1.18 2.89 4.17
N SER A 9 -2.24 2.98 4.98
CA SER A 9 -2.99 1.81 5.46
C SER A 9 -3.67 1.03 4.34
N VAL A 10 -4.28 1.72 3.36
CA VAL A 10 -4.87 1.08 2.17
C VAL A 10 -3.81 0.34 1.35
N PHE A 11 -2.64 0.95 1.18
CA PHE A 11 -1.53 0.33 0.45
C PHE A 11 -0.99 -0.92 1.15
N LEU A 12 -0.89 -0.87 2.47
CA LEU A 12 -0.52 -2.04 3.27
C LEU A 12 -1.52 -3.19 3.06
N GLN A 13 -2.82 -2.93 3.20
CA GLN A 13 -3.86 -3.95 3.05
C GLN A 13 -3.86 -4.58 1.65
N ARG A 14 -3.75 -3.78 0.59
CA ARG A 14 -3.64 -4.29 -0.80
C ARG A 14 -2.39 -5.15 -1.01
N SER A 15 -1.26 -4.71 -0.45
CA SER A 15 0.00 -5.46 -0.55
C SER A 15 -0.10 -6.81 0.14
N LEU A 16 -0.67 -6.85 1.35
CA LEU A 16 -0.87 -8.10 2.09
C LEU A 16 -1.79 -9.06 1.32
N ASN A 17 -2.91 -8.59 0.77
CA ASN A 17 -3.77 -9.45 -0.06
C ASN A 17 -3.04 -9.99 -1.30
N ALA A 18 -2.27 -9.15 -2.00
CA ALA A 18 -1.49 -9.61 -3.16
C ALA A 18 -0.41 -10.66 -2.78
N LEU A 19 0.08 -10.61 -1.53
CA LEU A 19 1.18 -11.41 -1.05
C LEU A 19 0.75 -12.66 -0.25
N ASN A 20 -0.55 -12.83 0.04
CA ASN A 20 -1.09 -13.94 0.84
C ASN A 20 -1.23 -15.27 0.09
N ARG A 21 -0.71 -15.34 -1.15
CA ARG A 21 -0.76 -16.50 -2.04
C ARG A 21 -2.18 -17.01 -2.29
N GLN A 22 -3.13 -16.11 -2.56
CA GLN A 22 -4.56 -16.39 -2.77
C GLN A 22 -5.22 -16.97 -1.52
N GLY A 23 -5.01 -16.33 -0.38
CA GLY A 23 -5.61 -16.74 0.90
C GLY A 23 -4.92 -17.90 1.61
N ARG A 24 -3.85 -18.48 1.03
CA ARG A 24 -3.16 -19.66 1.60
C ARG A 24 -2.36 -19.36 2.86
N ASP A 25 -1.86 -18.13 3.00
CA ASP A 25 -1.10 -17.73 4.19
C ASP A 25 -1.98 -17.11 5.27
N TYR A 26 -2.99 -16.36 4.86
CA TYR A 26 -4.02 -15.72 5.69
C TYR A 26 -5.14 -15.22 4.77
N ALA A 27 -6.34 -15.05 5.31
CA ALA A 27 -7.51 -14.59 4.57
C ALA A 27 -7.31 -13.18 3.99
N ASP A 28 -8.03 -12.88 2.91
CA ASP A 28 -8.05 -11.53 2.33
C ASP A 28 -8.58 -10.50 3.34
N LEU A 29 -7.88 -9.38 3.43
CA LEU A 29 -8.26 -8.23 4.21
C LEU A 29 -9.28 -7.38 3.47
N THR A 30 -10.20 -6.78 4.22
CA THR A 30 -10.97 -5.64 3.71
C THR A 30 -10.05 -4.44 3.55
N VAL A 31 -10.12 -3.77 2.40
CA VAL A 31 -9.30 -2.59 2.09
C VAL A 31 -10.05 -1.32 2.47
N ASP A 32 -10.11 -1.01 3.76
CA ASP A 32 -10.85 0.13 4.33
C ASP A 32 -9.94 1.28 4.81
N GLY A 33 -8.62 1.05 4.84
CA GLY A 33 -7.64 1.99 5.38
C GLY A 33 -7.60 2.05 6.91
N ASN A 34 -8.30 1.15 7.62
CA ASN A 34 -8.24 1.05 9.07
C ASN A 34 -7.27 -0.08 9.47
N VAL A 35 -6.21 0.27 10.20
CA VAL A 35 -5.26 -0.72 10.71
C VAL A 35 -5.80 -1.33 12.00
N GLY A 36 -6.70 -2.31 11.86
CA GLY A 36 -7.25 -3.07 12.97
C GLY A 36 -6.50 -4.39 13.23
N PRO A 37 -7.00 -5.21 14.19
CA PRO A 37 -6.39 -6.49 14.56
C PRO A 37 -6.14 -7.44 13.38
N ALA A 38 -7.04 -7.48 12.40
CA ALA A 38 -6.89 -8.31 11.20
C ALA A 38 -5.66 -7.89 10.36
N THR A 39 -5.49 -6.59 10.12
CA THR A 39 -4.34 -6.05 9.38
C THR A 39 -3.02 -6.37 10.10
N CYS A 40 -2.99 -6.23 11.44
CA CYS A 40 -1.82 -6.57 12.25
C CYS A 40 -1.51 -8.07 12.23
N ALA A 41 -2.54 -8.93 12.32
CA ALA A 41 -2.39 -10.37 12.26
C ALA A 41 -1.86 -10.85 10.90
N ALA A 42 -2.39 -10.30 9.80
CA ALA A 42 -1.94 -10.59 8.44
C ALA A 42 -0.49 -10.14 8.22
N LEU A 43 -0.10 -8.96 8.71
CA LEU A 43 1.29 -8.50 8.65
C LEU A 43 2.22 -9.44 9.42
N LYS A 44 1.84 -9.84 10.64
CA LYS A 44 2.62 -10.80 11.44
C LYS A 44 2.75 -12.14 10.73
N ALA A 45 1.64 -12.69 10.22
CA ALA A 45 1.63 -13.94 9.47
C ALA A 45 2.52 -13.86 8.23
N PHE A 46 2.48 -12.74 7.50
CA PHE A 46 3.35 -12.50 6.36
C PHE A 46 4.84 -12.51 6.74
N ILE A 47 5.23 -11.75 7.78
CA ILE A 47 6.62 -11.69 8.26
C ILE A 47 7.09 -13.07 8.71
N THR A 48 6.30 -13.78 9.51
CA THR A 48 6.60 -15.14 9.97
C THR A 48 6.76 -16.10 8.78
N LYS A 49 5.96 -15.96 7.72
CA LYS A 49 6.04 -16.85 6.56
C LYS A 49 7.27 -16.61 5.69
N ARG A 50 7.69 -15.35 5.55
CA ARG A 50 8.81 -14.94 4.69
C ARG A 50 10.18 -14.99 5.37
N GLY A 51 10.22 -15.16 6.70
CA GLY A 51 11.46 -15.22 7.47
C GLY A 51 12.23 -13.89 7.42
N ASP A 52 13.55 -13.95 7.53
CA ASP A 52 14.44 -12.78 7.70
C ASP A 52 14.34 -11.71 6.60
N THR A 53 13.74 -12.03 5.45
CA THR A 53 13.53 -11.08 4.34
C THR A 53 12.15 -10.42 4.33
N GLY A 54 11.19 -10.91 5.14
CA GLY A 54 9.79 -10.48 5.10
C GLY A 54 9.58 -9.00 5.38
N GLU A 55 10.33 -8.45 6.34
CA GLU A 55 10.26 -7.03 6.68
C GLU A 55 10.79 -6.14 5.54
N SER A 56 11.92 -6.52 4.93
CA SER A 56 12.48 -5.79 3.78
C SER A 56 11.56 -5.82 2.56
N VAL A 57 10.86 -6.94 2.33
CA VAL A 57 9.90 -7.08 1.23
C VAL A 57 8.69 -6.16 1.42
N VAL A 58 8.12 -6.09 2.62
CA VAL A 58 7.00 -5.17 2.92
C VAL A 58 7.45 -3.72 2.81
N LEU A 59 8.61 -3.36 3.35
CA LEU A 59 9.15 -2.00 3.24
C LEU A 59 9.39 -1.59 1.79
N LYS A 60 9.94 -2.48 0.95
CA LYS A 60 10.09 -2.23 -0.49
C LYS A 60 8.74 -2.06 -1.19
N ALA A 61 7.75 -2.91 -0.90
CA ALA A 61 6.43 -2.79 -1.48
C ALA A 61 5.76 -1.44 -1.12
N LEU A 62 5.86 -1.02 0.14
CA LEU A 62 5.35 0.27 0.59
C LEU A 62 6.06 1.44 -0.08
N ASN A 63 7.39 1.39 -0.23
CA ASN A 63 8.16 2.42 -0.92
C ASN A 63 7.81 2.51 -2.42
N CYS A 64 7.62 1.38 -3.10
CA CYS A 64 7.18 1.35 -4.50
C CYS A 64 5.79 1.96 -4.68
N LEU A 65 4.84 1.65 -3.79
CA LEU A 65 3.49 2.21 -3.85
C LEU A 65 3.45 3.72 -3.55
N GLN A 66 4.32 4.20 -2.64
CA GLN A 66 4.51 5.63 -2.42
C GLN A 66 5.08 6.31 -3.67
N GLY A 67 6.08 5.71 -4.33
CA GLY A 67 6.65 6.22 -5.59
C GLY A 67 5.62 6.30 -6.71
N ALA A 68 4.84 5.25 -6.92
CA ALA A 68 3.78 5.22 -7.94
C ALA A 68 2.72 6.32 -7.70
N ARG A 69 2.29 6.52 -6.45
CA ARG A 69 1.34 7.58 -6.10
C ARG A 69 1.92 8.98 -6.30
N TYR A 70 3.20 9.17 -6.02
CA TYR A 70 3.85 10.46 -6.25
C TYR A 70 3.84 10.83 -7.74
N ILE A 71 4.13 9.88 -8.63
CA ILE A 71 4.05 10.07 -10.08
C ILE A 71 2.62 10.42 -10.52
N GLU A 72 1.60 9.74 -9.99
CA GLU A 72 0.21 10.05 -10.30
C GLU A 72 -0.21 11.46 -9.83
N LEU A 73 0.24 11.89 -8.65
CA LEU A 73 -0.05 13.23 -8.14
C LEU A 73 0.58 14.30 -9.01
N VAL A 74 1.84 14.12 -9.41
CA VAL A 74 2.53 15.04 -10.34
C VAL A 74 1.80 15.10 -11.68
N ARG A 75 1.46 13.94 -12.27
CA ARG A 75 0.70 13.88 -13.53
C ARG A 75 -0.64 14.61 -13.43
N THR A 76 -1.34 14.44 -12.31
CA THR A 76 -2.65 15.09 -12.10
C THR A 76 -2.49 16.61 -11.94
N ALA A 77 -1.45 17.06 -11.24
CA ALA A 77 -1.15 18.48 -11.08
C ALA A 77 -0.78 19.14 -12.42
N GLU A 78 0.02 18.48 -13.26
CA GLU A 78 0.37 18.94 -14.60
C GLU A 78 -0.88 19.06 -15.49
N GLN A 79 -1.72 18.03 -15.52
CA GLN A 79 -2.94 18.02 -16.32
C GLN A 79 -3.93 19.11 -15.89
N TYR A 80 -4.07 19.35 -14.58
CA TYR A 80 -4.88 20.45 -14.06
C TYR A 80 -4.33 21.81 -14.51
N SER A 81 -3.01 22.03 -14.41
CA SER A 81 -2.32 23.25 -14.86
C SER A 81 -2.56 23.53 -16.35
N THR A 82 -2.48 22.52 -17.22
CA THR A 82 -2.74 22.69 -18.66
C THR A 82 -4.20 23.02 -18.95
N THR A 83 -5.15 22.51 -18.18
CA THR A 83 -6.58 22.73 -18.41
C THR A 83 -7.01 24.15 -18.02
N VAL A 84 -6.41 24.73 -16.98
CA VAL A 84 -6.71 26.11 -16.54
C VAL A 84 -5.97 27.19 -17.35
N ALA A 85 -4.88 26.85 -18.04
CA ALA A 85 -4.16 27.77 -18.92
C ALA A 85 -4.77 27.87 -20.34
N ALA A 86 -5.71 26.97 -20.68
CA ALA A 86 -6.32 26.86 -22.00
C ALA A 86 -7.79 27.35 -22.06
N GLY A 87 -8.32 27.93 -20.98
CA GLY A 87 -9.67 28.50 -20.89
C GLY A 87 -9.63 29.97 -20.45
#